data_AF-W9V957-F1
#
_entry.id   AF-W9V957-F1
#
_cell.length_a   1.000
_cell.length_b   1.000
_cell.length_c   1.000
_cell.angle_alpha   90.00
_cell.angle_beta   90.00
_cell.angle_gamma   90.00
#
_symmetry.space_group_name_H-M   'P 1'
#
loop_
_entity.id
_entity.type
_entity.pdbx_description
1 polymer ?
#
loop_
_entity_poly.entity_id
_entity_poly.type
_entity_poly.pdbx_seq_one_letter_code
_entity_poly.pdbx_strand_id
1 'polypeptide(L)'
;MESGYIPFAAIVDEIRRLVRQRATGALFVTTDENRSAQVALQEGRIVYLYFGNKVGASALQRMGQINAGRYRFQEGVSGLPRMELPSNDEILGQLDSAVDGQGAVGSSPVSDTADTGAVLTERQKALLLECLVEFVGPIGEILCEDHFRQSCSLNKAIDLLASEIPSAAQAKRFRDMVLTKLGP
;
A
#
# COMPACT_ATOMS: atom_id res chain seq x y z
N MET A 1 6.33 -24.88 24.87
CA MET A 1 7.42 -25.44 24.04
C MET A 1 6.87 -25.56 22.63
N GLU A 2 7.12 -24.68 21.67
CA GLU A 2 7.75 -23.35 21.64
C GLU A 2 6.74 -22.41 20.94
N SER A 3 6.56 -21.16 21.38
CA SER A 3 7.08 -19.96 20.69
C SER A 3 6.86 -20.02 19.16
N GLY A 4 6.10 -19.14 18.52
CA GLY A 4 5.43 -17.90 18.90
C GLY A 4 4.83 -17.31 17.61
N TYR A 5 3.89 -16.38 17.68
CA TYR A 5 3.38 -15.75 16.45
C TYR A 5 4.52 -14.97 15.79
N ILE A 6 4.90 -15.33 14.57
CA ILE A 6 5.90 -14.60 13.81
C ILE A 6 5.23 -13.43 13.07
N PRO A 7 5.93 -12.30 12.86
CA PRO A 7 5.41 -11.20 12.07
C PRO A 7 5.13 -11.67 10.64
N PHE A 8 4.12 -11.09 10.01
CA PHE A 8 3.75 -11.42 8.63
C PHE A 8 4.93 -11.30 7.64
N ALA A 9 5.85 -10.35 7.87
CA ALA A 9 7.12 -10.23 7.16
C ALA A 9 7.89 -11.57 7.00
N ALA A 10 8.03 -12.33 8.08
CA ALA A 10 8.75 -13.60 8.07
C ALA A 10 7.93 -14.73 7.40
N ILE A 11 6.60 -14.62 7.35
CA ILE A 11 5.74 -15.53 6.57
C ILE A 11 5.94 -15.26 5.07
N VAL A 12 6.02 -13.99 4.67
CA VAL A 12 6.25 -13.57 3.28
C VAL A 12 7.64 -13.98 2.79
N ASP A 13 8.68 -13.83 3.62
CA ASP A 13 10.03 -14.30 3.27
C ASP A 13 10.08 -15.83 3.10
N GLU A 14 9.38 -16.60 3.94
CA GLU A 14 9.30 -18.05 3.76
C GLU A 14 8.54 -18.45 2.47
N ILE A 15 7.46 -17.74 2.11
CA ILE A 15 6.80 -17.92 0.79
C ILE A 15 7.81 -17.64 -0.34
N ARG A 16 8.59 -16.56 -0.24
CA ARG A 16 9.64 -16.20 -1.22
C ARG A 16 10.71 -17.29 -1.31
N ARG A 17 11.11 -17.88 -0.19
CA ARG A 17 12.06 -19.00 -0.11
C ARG A 17 11.53 -20.25 -0.81
N LEU A 18 10.28 -20.63 -0.55
CA LEU A 18 9.59 -21.78 -1.18
C LEU A 18 9.42 -21.58 -2.69
N VAL A 19 9.07 -20.36 -3.15
CA VAL A 19 9.02 -19.98 -4.56
C VAL A 19 10.38 -20.17 -5.24
N ARG A 20 11.46 -19.64 -4.63
CA ARG A 20 12.83 -19.79 -5.17
C ARG A 20 13.30 -21.24 -5.22
N GLN A 21 12.94 -22.05 -4.23
CA GLN A 21 13.28 -23.48 -4.16
C GLN A 21 12.45 -24.37 -5.09
N ARG A 22 11.46 -23.80 -5.80
CA ARG A 22 10.48 -24.54 -6.61
C ARG A 22 9.70 -25.60 -5.82
N ALA A 23 9.48 -25.35 -4.53
CA ALA A 23 8.77 -26.25 -3.65
C ALA A 23 7.32 -26.50 -4.13
N THR A 24 6.81 -27.69 -3.83
CA THR A 24 5.43 -28.11 -4.14
C THR A 24 4.74 -28.57 -2.86
N GLY A 25 3.63 -27.93 -2.51
CA GLY A 25 2.95 -28.15 -1.24
C GLY A 25 1.87 -27.11 -0.93
N ALA A 26 1.42 -27.10 0.32
CA ALA A 26 0.50 -26.09 0.86
C ALA A 26 1.08 -25.48 2.13
N LEU A 27 1.22 -24.15 2.14
CA LEU A 27 1.49 -23.36 3.33
C LEU A 27 0.16 -23.00 3.99
N PHE A 28 -0.03 -23.40 5.24
CA PHE A 28 -1.16 -23.01 6.07
C PHE A 28 -0.69 -21.95 7.07
N VAL A 29 -1.42 -20.84 7.18
CA VAL A 29 -1.16 -19.80 8.18
C VAL A 29 -2.35 -19.74 9.12
N THR A 30 -2.12 -19.64 10.43
CA THR A 30 -3.15 -19.24 11.42
C THR A 30 -2.75 -17.91 12.02
N THR A 31 -3.61 -16.91 11.91
CA THR A 31 -3.41 -15.59 12.55
C THR A 31 -3.77 -15.63 14.03
N ASP A 32 -3.41 -14.59 14.78
CA ASP A 32 -3.88 -14.36 16.15
C ASP A 32 -5.41 -14.15 16.21
N GLU A 33 -6.00 -13.47 15.22
CA GLU A 33 -7.46 -13.34 15.00
C GLU A 33 -8.18 -14.69 14.72
N ASN A 34 -7.48 -15.83 14.82
CA ASN A 34 -8.01 -17.18 14.54
C ASN A 34 -8.51 -17.34 13.09
N ARG A 35 -7.99 -16.53 12.15
CA ARG A 35 -8.23 -16.68 10.71
C ARG A 35 -7.21 -17.64 10.12
N SER A 36 -7.64 -18.46 9.17
CA SER A 36 -6.77 -19.31 8.37
C SER A 36 -6.45 -18.67 7.02
N ALA A 37 -5.16 -18.63 6.67
CA ALA A 37 -4.70 -18.49 5.29
C ALA A 37 -4.21 -19.84 4.77
N GLN A 38 -4.31 -20.03 3.46
CA GLN A 38 -3.73 -21.19 2.78
C GLN A 38 -3.15 -20.75 1.43
N VAL A 39 -1.90 -21.11 1.16
CA VAL A 39 -1.20 -20.81 -0.09
C VAL A 39 -0.69 -22.13 -0.66
N ALA A 40 -1.16 -22.54 -1.84
CA ALA A 40 -0.62 -23.70 -2.54
C ALA A 40 0.47 -23.26 -3.51
N LEU A 41 1.59 -23.98 -3.46
CA LEU A 41 2.69 -23.84 -4.39
C LEU A 41 2.84 -25.13 -5.20
N GLN A 42 3.12 -25.00 -6.48
CA GLN A 42 3.38 -26.09 -7.40
C GLN A 42 4.58 -25.69 -8.28
N GLU A 43 5.68 -26.42 -8.16
CA GLU A 43 6.94 -26.14 -8.86
C GLU A 43 7.45 -24.69 -8.62
N GLY A 44 7.16 -24.14 -7.44
CA GLY A 44 7.43 -22.74 -7.08
C GLY A 44 6.45 -21.71 -7.63
N ARG A 45 5.44 -22.09 -8.43
CA ARG A 45 4.33 -21.21 -8.81
C ARG A 45 3.25 -21.22 -7.73
N ILE A 46 2.79 -20.06 -7.30
CA ILE A 46 1.62 -19.96 -6.42
C ILE A 46 0.38 -20.26 -7.27
N VAL A 47 -0.33 -21.34 -6.96
CA VAL A 47 -1.46 -21.85 -7.76
C VAL A 47 -2.81 -21.72 -7.07
N TYR A 48 -2.82 -21.54 -5.75
CA TYR A 48 -4.02 -21.29 -4.97
C TYR A 48 -3.68 -20.38 -3.79
N LEU A 49 -4.58 -19.48 -3.44
CA LEU A 49 -4.43 -18.60 -2.29
C LEU A 49 -5.80 -18.35 -1.69
N TYR A 50 -5.92 -18.53 -0.37
CA TYR A 50 -7.16 -18.42 0.39
C TYR A 50 -6.90 -17.72 1.73
N PHE A 51 -7.88 -16.94 2.19
CA PHE A 51 -7.85 -16.29 3.49
C PHE A 51 -9.28 -16.13 4.04
N GLY A 52 -9.63 -16.90 5.07
CA GLY A 52 -10.91 -16.83 5.81
C GLY A 52 -12.17 -17.13 4.97
N ASN A 53 -12.59 -16.20 4.13
CA ASN A 53 -13.71 -16.36 3.20
C ASN A 53 -13.43 -15.77 1.80
N LYS A 54 -12.18 -15.42 1.51
CA LYS A 54 -11.72 -14.91 0.22
C LYS A 54 -10.72 -15.87 -0.42
N VAL A 55 -10.60 -15.78 -1.74
CA VAL A 55 -9.60 -16.50 -2.55
C VAL A 55 -8.90 -15.54 -3.52
N GLY A 56 -7.71 -15.92 -3.97
CA GLY A 56 -6.89 -15.19 -4.94
C GLY A 56 -6.59 -13.74 -4.55
N ALA A 57 -6.69 -12.81 -5.50
CA ALA A 57 -6.39 -11.39 -5.28
C ALA A 57 -7.17 -10.76 -4.10
N SER A 58 -8.42 -11.17 -3.88
CA SER A 58 -9.21 -10.70 -2.72
C SER A 58 -8.70 -11.25 -1.38
N ALA A 59 -7.98 -12.36 -1.38
CA ALA A 59 -7.33 -12.90 -0.18
C ALA A 59 -5.96 -12.26 0.06
N LEU A 60 -5.22 -11.88 -0.99
CA LEU A 60 -3.97 -11.13 -0.89
C LEU A 60 -4.14 -9.81 -0.12
N GLN A 61 -5.12 -8.98 -0.52
CA GLN A 61 -5.44 -7.73 0.17
C GLN A 61 -5.83 -7.94 1.65
N ARG A 62 -6.42 -9.10 1.99
CA ARG A 62 -6.75 -9.47 3.37
C ARG A 62 -5.57 -10.04 4.15
N MET A 63 -4.67 -10.77 3.51
CA MET A 63 -3.42 -11.24 4.13
C MET A 63 -2.54 -10.06 4.55
N GLY A 64 -2.63 -8.94 3.83
CA GLY A 64 -2.03 -7.67 4.24
C GLY A 64 -2.63 -6.99 5.48
N GLN A 65 -3.55 -7.64 6.19
CA GLN A 65 -4.08 -7.19 7.50
C GLN A 65 -3.63 -8.12 8.64
N ILE A 66 -2.76 -9.10 8.36
CA ILE A 66 -2.21 -10.03 9.36
C ILE A 66 -1.05 -9.37 10.09
N ASN A 67 -1.24 -9.01 11.36
CA ASN A 67 -0.14 -8.55 12.20
C ASN A 67 0.88 -9.68 12.45
N ALA A 68 0.41 -10.80 13.00
CA ALA A 68 1.25 -11.94 13.33
C ALA A 68 0.51 -13.27 13.13
N GLY A 69 1.27 -14.32 12.82
CA GLY A 69 0.72 -15.64 12.53
C GLY A 69 1.70 -16.76 12.84
N ARG A 70 1.17 -17.97 13.01
CA ARG A 70 1.95 -19.19 12.87
C ARG A 70 1.77 -19.72 11.46
N TYR A 71 2.82 -20.26 10.85
CA TYR A 71 2.71 -20.97 9.58
C TYR A 71 3.06 -22.44 9.75
N ARG A 72 2.59 -23.26 8.82
CA ARG A 72 2.95 -24.67 8.66
C ARG A 72 2.97 -25.00 7.19
N PHE A 73 4.15 -25.29 6.66
CA PHE A 73 4.27 -25.87 5.33
C PHE A 73 3.97 -27.38 5.40
N GLN A 74 3.17 -27.87 4.46
CA GLN A 74 2.98 -29.28 4.17
C GLN A 74 3.46 -29.52 2.73
N GLU A 75 4.61 -30.17 2.62
CA GLU A 75 5.17 -30.58 1.33
C GLU A 75 4.38 -31.78 0.77
N GLY A 76 4.09 -31.77 -0.53
CA GLY A 76 3.30 -32.82 -1.17
C GLY A 76 2.44 -32.33 -2.33
N VAL A 77 1.71 -33.26 -2.96
CA VAL A 77 0.84 -32.96 -4.10
C VAL A 77 -0.38 -32.19 -3.61
N SER A 78 -0.35 -30.88 -3.74
CA SER A 78 -1.45 -30.00 -3.34
C SER A 78 -2.62 -30.18 -4.33
N GLY A 79 -3.61 -30.98 -3.94
CA GLY A 79 -4.84 -31.23 -4.73
C GLY A 79 -5.80 -30.04 -4.81
N LEU A 80 -5.31 -28.82 -4.53
CA LEU A 80 -6.08 -27.59 -4.61
C LEU A 80 -6.24 -27.15 -6.08
N PRO A 81 -7.39 -26.56 -6.44
CA PRO A 81 -7.63 -26.14 -7.81
C PRO A 81 -6.65 -25.06 -8.23
N ARG A 82 -6.04 -25.22 -9.41
CA ARG A 82 -5.23 -24.16 -10.03
C ARG A 82 -6.14 -22.97 -10.35
N MET A 83 -5.87 -21.83 -9.72
CA MET A 83 -6.53 -20.57 -10.01
C MET A 83 -5.67 -19.73 -10.94
N GLU A 84 -6.31 -18.90 -11.76
CA GLU A 84 -5.65 -17.81 -12.46
C GLU A 84 -5.28 -16.72 -11.44
N LEU A 85 -4.08 -16.84 -10.89
CA LEU A 85 -3.46 -15.85 -10.03
C LEU A 85 -2.46 -15.01 -10.85
N PRO A 86 -2.23 -13.75 -10.45
CA PRO A 86 -1.15 -12.95 -11.02
C PRO A 86 0.21 -13.61 -10.80
N SER A 87 1.25 -13.09 -11.44
CA SER A 87 2.59 -13.69 -11.38
C SER A 87 3.11 -13.74 -9.95
N ASN A 88 3.97 -14.73 -9.63
CA ASN A 88 4.61 -14.83 -8.32
C ASN A 88 5.21 -13.49 -7.84
N ASP A 89 5.80 -12.73 -8.76
CA ASP A 89 6.40 -11.42 -8.47
C ASP A 89 5.37 -10.37 -8.04
N GLU A 90 4.21 -10.31 -8.71
CA GLU A 90 3.08 -9.44 -8.34
C GLU A 90 2.47 -9.85 -7.00
N ILE A 91 2.33 -11.17 -6.76
CA ILE A 91 1.85 -11.71 -5.49
C ILE A 91 2.81 -11.32 -4.36
N LEU A 92 4.11 -11.54 -4.55
CA LEU A 92 5.14 -11.18 -3.58
C LEU A 92 5.18 -9.67 -3.37
N GLY A 93 5.09 -8.85 -4.42
CA GLY A 93 5.04 -7.39 -4.32
C GLY A 93 3.82 -6.88 -3.54
N GLN A 94 2.64 -7.46 -3.72
CA GLN A 94 1.46 -7.11 -2.91
C GLN A 94 1.62 -7.52 -1.44
N LEU A 95 2.25 -8.67 -1.16
CA LEU A 95 2.55 -9.11 0.19
C LEU A 95 3.60 -8.21 0.86
N ASP A 96 4.64 -7.81 0.12
CA ASP A 96 5.76 -6.95 0.57
C ASP A 96 5.27 -5.52 0.87
N SER A 97 4.48 -4.91 -0.03
CA SER A 97 3.81 -3.62 0.21
C SER A 97 2.89 -3.65 1.44
N ALA A 98 2.29 -4.79 1.74
CA ALA A 98 1.46 -4.95 2.93
C ALA A 98 2.25 -5.25 4.21
N VAL A 99 3.47 -5.75 4.11
CA VAL A 99 4.41 -5.81 5.25
C VAL A 99 4.86 -4.39 5.60
N ASP A 100 5.28 -3.61 4.61
CA ASP A 100 5.73 -2.23 4.79
C ASP A 100 4.63 -1.34 5.40
N GLY A 101 3.41 -1.42 4.84
CA GLY A 101 2.24 -0.70 5.35
C GLY A 101 1.79 -1.09 6.77
N GLN A 102 2.15 -2.30 7.25
CA GLN A 102 1.88 -2.73 8.63
C GLN A 102 3.02 -2.37 9.61
N GLY A 103 4.22 -2.06 9.11
CA GLY A 103 5.34 -1.58 9.92
C GLY A 103 5.20 -0.14 10.43
N ALA A 104 4.21 0.61 9.94
CA ALA A 104 4.04 2.05 10.16
C ALA A 104 3.55 2.47 11.57
N VAL A 105 3.97 1.77 12.63
CA VAL A 105 3.93 2.22 14.03
C VAL A 105 5.34 2.55 14.56
N GLY A 106 6.14 3.25 13.76
CA GLY A 106 7.39 3.87 14.21
C GLY A 106 8.45 4.07 13.12
N SER A 107 8.61 5.32 12.69
CA SER A 107 9.83 5.88 12.04
C SER A 107 10.31 5.24 10.72
N SER A 108 9.96 5.86 9.60
CA SER A 108 10.60 5.63 8.30
C SER A 108 11.74 6.64 8.03
N PRO A 109 12.87 6.17 7.48
CA PRO A 109 13.67 6.95 6.55
C PRO A 109 13.88 6.22 5.20
N VAL A 110 13.55 6.94 4.11
CA VAL A 110 14.17 7.01 2.74
C VAL A 110 15.23 5.96 2.34
N SER A 111 15.42 5.50 1.09
CA SER A 111 14.84 5.76 -0.26
C SER A 111 15.47 4.72 -1.24
N ASP A 112 15.13 4.50 -2.52
CA ASP A 112 14.14 5.07 -3.47
C ASP A 112 13.77 3.94 -4.49
N THR A 113 12.74 3.98 -5.32
CA THR A 113 12.63 4.80 -6.56
C THR A 113 11.23 4.62 -7.17
N ALA A 114 10.71 5.67 -7.83
CA ALA A 114 9.49 5.73 -8.65
C ALA A 114 8.16 6.00 -7.89
N ASP A 115 7.51 7.08 -8.30
CA ASP A 115 6.22 7.64 -7.86
C ASP A 115 6.09 7.90 -6.35
N THR A 116 6.80 8.94 -5.89
CA THR A 116 6.60 9.50 -4.55
C THR A 116 5.17 10.05 -4.42
N GLY A 117 4.29 9.25 -3.81
CA GLY A 117 3.04 9.69 -3.21
C GLY A 117 3.31 10.65 -2.04
N ALA A 118 3.82 11.83 -2.37
CA ALA A 118 4.27 12.83 -1.42
C ALA A 118 3.08 13.36 -0.62
N VAL A 119 2.93 12.82 0.59
CA VAL A 119 2.13 13.43 1.64
C VAL A 119 2.62 14.87 1.81
N LEU A 120 1.73 15.81 1.59
CA LEU A 120 2.03 17.24 1.63
C LEU A 120 2.65 17.62 2.97
N THR A 121 3.89 18.11 2.94
CA THR A 121 4.54 18.62 4.14
C THR A 121 3.91 19.96 4.55
N GLU A 122 3.95 20.28 5.84
CA GLU A 122 3.32 21.48 6.40
C GLU A 122 3.75 22.78 5.70
N ARG A 123 5.02 22.85 5.26
CA ARG A 123 5.54 23.98 4.47
C ARG A 123 4.83 24.13 3.11
N GLN A 124 4.48 23.02 2.48
CA GLN A 124 3.76 23.04 1.19
C GLN A 124 2.31 23.46 1.40
N LYS A 125 1.65 22.92 2.44
CA LYS A 125 0.29 23.35 2.83
C LYS A 125 0.21 24.84 3.14
N ALA A 126 1.17 25.37 3.89
CA ALA A 126 1.26 26.80 4.20
C ALA A 126 1.42 27.66 2.93
N LEU A 127 2.30 27.28 2.00
CA LEU A 127 2.48 28.00 0.73
C LEU A 127 1.25 27.91 -0.20
N LEU A 128 0.60 26.74 -0.24
CA LEU A 128 -0.65 26.54 -0.99
C LEU A 128 -1.76 27.42 -0.43
N LEU A 129 -1.91 27.46 0.90
CA LEU A 129 -2.88 28.32 1.60
C LEU A 129 -2.60 29.81 1.36
N GLU A 130 -1.35 30.26 1.53
CA GLU A 130 -0.91 31.64 1.27
C GLU A 130 -1.31 32.08 -0.15
N CYS A 131 -0.99 31.26 -1.15
CA CYS A 131 -1.36 31.53 -2.55
C CYS A 131 -2.89 31.51 -2.75
N LEU A 132 -3.63 30.64 -2.07
CA LEU A 132 -5.07 30.53 -2.28
C LEU A 132 -5.84 31.68 -1.62
N VAL A 133 -5.39 32.16 -0.46
CA VAL A 133 -5.89 33.39 0.17
C VAL A 133 -5.57 34.62 -0.68
N GLU A 134 -4.41 34.65 -1.36
CA GLU A 134 -4.03 35.74 -2.27
C GLU A 134 -4.96 35.86 -3.50
N PHE A 135 -5.46 34.73 -4.04
CA PHE A 135 -6.34 34.71 -5.22
C PHE A 135 -7.85 34.62 -4.93
N VAL A 136 -8.26 33.99 -3.82
CA VAL A 136 -9.66 33.68 -3.48
C VAL A 136 -10.14 34.43 -2.24
N GLY A 137 -9.22 35.05 -1.47
CA GLY A 137 -9.52 35.74 -0.22
C GLY A 137 -9.72 34.79 0.97
N PRO A 138 -10.28 35.26 2.09
CA PRO A 138 -10.34 34.51 3.36
C PRO A 138 -11.20 33.24 3.33
N ILE A 139 -11.96 33.00 2.26
CA ILE A 139 -12.65 31.72 2.03
C ILE A 139 -11.63 30.58 1.79
N GLY A 140 -10.41 30.90 1.36
CA GLY A 140 -9.35 29.94 1.08
C GLY A 140 -8.86 29.12 2.27
N GLU A 141 -8.96 29.66 3.49
CA GLU A 141 -8.64 28.93 4.72
C GLU A 141 -9.56 27.72 4.92
N ILE A 142 -10.86 27.89 4.62
CA ILE A 142 -11.89 26.87 4.81
C ILE A 142 -11.76 25.74 3.76
N LEU A 143 -11.43 26.09 2.51
CA LEU A 143 -11.27 25.13 1.39
C LEU A 143 -10.03 24.23 1.56
N CYS A 144 -9.00 24.74 2.22
CA CYS A 144 -7.74 24.02 2.46
C CYS A 144 -7.88 22.89 3.49
N GLU A 145 -8.64 23.10 4.57
CA GLU A 145 -8.62 22.19 5.72
C GLU A 145 -9.22 20.80 5.43
N ASP A 146 -10.19 20.73 4.50
CA ASP A 146 -10.82 19.47 4.08
C ASP A 146 -9.96 18.74 3.01
N HIS A 147 -9.53 19.45 1.97
CA HIS A 147 -8.83 18.86 0.83
C HIS A 147 -7.39 18.40 1.14
N PHE A 148 -6.71 19.00 2.12
CA PHE A 148 -5.37 18.55 2.52
C PHE A 148 -5.35 17.21 3.27
N ARG A 149 -6.49 16.78 3.85
CA ARG A 149 -6.59 15.45 4.50
C ARG A 149 -6.73 14.30 3.51
N GLN A 150 -7.20 14.58 2.29
CA GLN A 150 -7.53 13.56 1.29
C GLN A 150 -6.47 13.43 0.17
N SER A 151 -5.55 14.41 0.06
CA SER A 151 -4.64 14.53 -1.08
C SER A 151 -3.26 13.93 -0.85
N CYS A 152 -3.04 12.67 -1.26
CA CYS A 152 -1.75 11.97 -1.17
C CYS A 152 -0.65 12.43 -2.15
N SER A 153 -0.83 13.56 -2.87
CA SER A 153 0.13 14.02 -3.87
C SER A 153 0.01 15.52 -4.12
N LEU A 154 1.15 16.22 -4.18
CA LEU A 154 1.23 17.67 -4.44
C LEU A 154 0.44 18.09 -5.70
N ASN A 155 0.67 17.43 -6.83
CA ASN A 155 -0.04 17.74 -8.08
C ASN A 155 -1.57 17.56 -7.99
N LYS A 156 -2.06 16.59 -7.20
CA LYS A 156 -3.51 16.39 -7.02
C LYS A 156 -4.13 17.48 -6.14
N ALA A 157 -3.45 17.92 -5.08
CA ALA A 157 -3.91 19.05 -4.28
C ALA A 157 -3.90 20.36 -5.08
N ILE A 158 -2.85 20.60 -5.86
CA ILE A 158 -2.77 21.74 -6.78
C ILE A 158 -3.96 21.75 -7.76
N ASP A 159 -4.30 20.59 -8.33
CA ASP A 159 -5.37 20.50 -9.32
C ASP A 159 -6.78 20.63 -8.73
N LEU A 160 -7.01 20.04 -7.55
CA LEU A 160 -8.25 20.20 -6.77
C LEU A 160 -8.46 21.66 -6.39
N LEU A 161 -7.49 22.27 -5.70
CA LEU A 161 -7.57 23.66 -5.25
C LEU A 161 -7.72 24.64 -6.41
N ALA A 162 -7.05 24.38 -7.54
CA ALA A 162 -7.20 25.20 -8.74
C ALA A 162 -8.51 24.94 -9.52
N SER A 163 -9.27 23.90 -9.18
CA SER A 163 -10.63 23.67 -9.69
C SER A 163 -11.70 24.40 -8.87
N GLU A 164 -11.38 24.80 -7.62
CA GLU A 164 -12.24 25.63 -6.77
C GLU A 164 -12.09 27.15 -7.04
N ILE A 165 -11.05 27.55 -7.78
CA ILE A 165 -10.86 28.93 -8.22
C ILE A 165 -11.85 29.23 -9.38
N PRO A 166 -12.83 30.14 -9.21
CA PRO A 166 -13.91 30.33 -10.18
C PRO A 166 -13.47 30.95 -11.53
N SER A 167 -12.23 31.45 -11.62
CA SER A 167 -11.65 31.99 -12.85
C SER A 167 -10.52 31.09 -13.35
N ALA A 168 -10.71 30.45 -14.51
CA ALA A 168 -9.71 29.60 -15.14
C ALA A 168 -8.35 30.32 -15.39
N ALA A 169 -8.37 31.65 -15.57
CA ALA A 169 -7.16 32.45 -15.71
C ALA A 169 -6.38 32.60 -14.39
N GLN A 170 -7.08 32.76 -13.26
CA GLN A 170 -6.47 32.76 -11.93
C GLN A 170 -6.03 31.35 -11.53
N ALA A 171 -6.85 30.32 -11.80
CA ALA A 171 -6.51 28.92 -11.59
C ALA A 171 -5.20 28.51 -12.28
N LYS A 172 -4.98 28.97 -13.53
CA LYS A 172 -3.74 28.68 -14.25
C LYS A 172 -2.54 29.41 -13.66
N ARG A 173 -2.69 30.69 -13.25
CA ARG A 173 -1.63 31.45 -12.56
C ARG A 173 -1.28 30.86 -11.19
N PHE A 174 -2.28 30.41 -10.43
CA PHE A 174 -2.08 29.71 -9.17
C PHE A 174 -1.25 28.43 -9.38
N ARG A 175 -1.64 27.54 -10.31
CA ARG A 175 -0.85 26.33 -10.64
C ARG A 175 0.61 26.67 -10.98
N ASP A 176 0.82 27.67 -11.84
CA ASP A 176 2.15 28.09 -12.31
C ASP A 176 3.02 28.68 -11.18
N MET A 177 2.46 29.55 -10.36
CA MET A 177 3.15 30.19 -9.22
C MET A 177 3.45 29.20 -8.10
N VAL A 178 2.52 28.29 -7.81
CA VAL A 178 2.68 27.23 -6.82
C VAL A 178 3.77 26.26 -7.29
N LEU A 179 3.73 25.76 -8.53
CA LEU A 179 4.81 24.93 -9.09
C LEU A 179 6.17 25.65 -9.05
N THR A 180 6.22 26.95 -9.36
CA THR A 180 7.45 27.76 -9.31
C THR A 180 7.97 27.97 -7.89
N LYS A 181 7.11 28.07 -6.86
CA LYS A 181 7.53 28.14 -5.45
C LYS A 181 7.86 26.77 -4.83
N LEU A 182 7.49 25.66 -5.48
CA LEU A 182 7.58 24.29 -4.94
C LEU A 182 8.53 23.35 -5.67
N GLY A 183 9.21 23.80 -6.73
CA GLY A 183 10.34 23.08 -7.30
C GLY A 183 11.38 24.02 -7.92
N PRO A 184 12.68 23.72 -7.79
CA PRO A 184 13.30 22.68 -6.94
C PRO A 184 13.53 23.12 -5.48
#